data_AF-A0A8H5YMA6-F1
#
_entry.id   AF-A0A8H5YMA6-F1
#
_cell.length_a   1.000
_cell.length_b   1.000
_cell.length_c   1.000
_cell.angle_alpha   90.00
_cell.angle_beta   90.00
_cell.angle_gamma   90.00
#
_symmetry.space_group_name_H-M   'P 1'
#
loop_
_entity.id
_entity.type
_entity.pdbx_description
1 polymer ?
#
loop_
_entity_poly.entity_id
_entity_poly.type
_entity_poly.pdbx_seq_one_letter_code
_entity_poly.pdbx_strand_id
1 'polypeptide(L)'
;MKRSNFQVVIPLPAIWPPYAQHRMKVAAKQAGILDSRPAGPTTLRFVSEPEATALATIKDLSKRSSIKAGDTIVVCDAGGGMVDLISYIFQSTDPFVVKECVKGDGDLCGGVFLDEAFIRFVKRKSPRGTWFPVTKTEERKFLNDEWEHGIKPQFESEADLVAHSPRYLCQAFQPKLDAPQDLLSVFSPIVDKIEVLVRRQVDAIHSKYQEKPKYIILVGGFGRSSFLFNHLQDRFGPVVLQSRGNKPWTAICRGAVVQGLVRHNPLANLGVEVETRVARMSYGIKCRTPFVEGHHNEADKLWSHVYQNYRAENQMAWFLKEGEDISEKRCVLQSYVRYLQVPSFQGHESIYCTASRTPPDRYGDSDDIDHLCTMKWDKIIDVHTLPKWTNPVAVAYPRLDYHIKMDCEDGTVNFSVHYQGSKVGEEEVEVQFN
;
A
#
# COMPACT_ATOMS: atom_id res chain seq x y z
N MET A 1 3.41 38.31 -12.10
CA MET A 1 2.96 37.53 -10.92
C MET A 1 3.49 36.12 -11.06
N LYS A 2 4.22 35.59 -10.06
CA LYS A 2 4.50 34.14 -9.99
C LYS A 2 3.14 33.43 -9.89
N ARG A 3 2.83 32.57 -10.86
CA ARG A 3 1.61 31.76 -10.81
C ARG A 3 1.79 30.71 -9.72
N SER A 4 0.84 30.61 -8.80
CA SER A 4 0.83 29.58 -7.76
C SER A 4 0.17 28.34 -8.33
N ASN A 5 0.96 27.45 -8.93
CA ASN A 5 0.46 26.16 -9.43
C ASN A 5 -0.18 25.37 -8.28
N PHE A 6 -1.27 24.66 -8.57
CA PHE A 6 -1.93 23.84 -7.57
C PHE A 6 -1.27 22.46 -7.54
N GLN A 7 -1.07 21.95 -6.33
CA GLN A 7 -0.69 20.56 -6.09
C GLN A 7 -1.77 19.92 -5.23
N VAL A 8 -2.21 18.74 -5.65
CA VAL A 8 -3.17 17.92 -4.92
C VAL A 8 -2.49 16.60 -4.60
N VAL A 9 -2.50 16.24 -3.32
CA VAL A 9 -1.99 14.96 -2.81
C VAL A 9 -3.19 14.20 -2.27
N ILE A 10 -3.51 13.06 -2.87
CA ILE A 10 -4.61 12.18 -2.46
C ILE A 10 -4.02 10.98 -1.70
N PRO A 11 -4.36 10.80 -0.42
CA PRO A 11 -4.08 9.56 0.31
C PRO A 11 -4.86 8.38 -0.28
N LEU A 12 -4.22 7.21 -0.38
CA LEU A 12 -4.86 5.95 -0.77
C LEU A 12 -4.50 4.84 0.22
N PRO A 13 -5.42 3.90 0.53
CA PRO A 13 -5.08 2.74 1.35
C PRO A 13 -3.93 1.94 0.73
N ALA A 14 -3.02 1.43 1.57
CA ALA A 14 -1.83 0.74 1.08
C ALA A 14 -2.14 -0.63 0.45
N ILE A 15 -3.22 -1.28 0.87
CA ILE A 15 -3.63 -2.59 0.32
C ILE A 15 -4.32 -2.48 -1.04
N TRP A 16 -4.55 -1.27 -1.56
CA TRP A 16 -5.27 -1.10 -2.82
C TRP A 16 -4.43 -1.56 -4.01
N PRO A 17 -4.99 -2.41 -4.89
CA PRO A 17 -4.27 -2.88 -6.07
C PRO A 17 -3.99 -1.73 -7.05
N PRO A 18 -2.97 -1.85 -7.92
CA PRO A 18 -2.56 -0.77 -8.84
C PRO A 18 -3.73 -0.22 -9.69
N TYR A 19 -4.66 -1.06 -10.13
CA TYR A 19 -5.82 -0.62 -10.90
C TYR A 19 -6.72 0.37 -10.14
N ALA A 20 -6.78 0.29 -8.79
CA ALA A 20 -7.62 1.18 -7.98
C ALA A 20 -7.07 2.61 -7.96
N GLN A 21 -5.75 2.77 -8.02
CA GLN A 21 -5.09 4.08 -8.14
C GLN A 21 -5.42 4.72 -9.48
N HIS A 22 -5.34 3.94 -10.57
CA HIS A 22 -5.74 4.41 -11.89
C HIS A 22 -7.20 4.89 -11.90
N ARG A 23 -8.11 4.12 -11.27
CA ARG A 23 -9.52 4.54 -11.11
C ARG A 23 -9.65 5.82 -10.30
N MET A 24 -8.84 6.02 -9.25
CA MET A 24 -8.84 7.28 -8.51
C MET A 24 -8.34 8.45 -9.35
N LYS A 25 -7.31 8.26 -10.19
CA LYS A 25 -6.83 9.28 -11.13
C LYS A 25 -7.90 9.67 -12.14
N VAL A 26 -8.64 8.68 -12.67
CA VAL A 26 -9.81 8.91 -13.53
C VAL A 26 -10.90 9.69 -12.77
N ALA A 27 -11.21 9.31 -11.53
CA ALA A 27 -12.18 10.01 -10.70
C ALA A 27 -11.77 11.47 -10.42
N ALA A 28 -10.49 11.72 -10.11
CA ALA A 28 -9.95 13.06 -9.91
C ALA A 28 -10.07 13.92 -11.19
N LYS A 29 -9.82 13.32 -12.35
CA LYS A 29 -10.02 13.98 -13.66
C LYS A 29 -11.49 14.28 -13.91
N GLN A 30 -12.39 13.32 -13.69
CA GLN A 30 -13.84 13.51 -13.86
C GLN A 30 -14.41 14.56 -12.92
N ALA A 31 -13.83 14.71 -11.72
CA ALA A 31 -14.19 15.75 -10.76
C ALA A 31 -13.65 17.15 -11.12
N GLY A 32 -12.90 17.30 -12.22
CA GLY A 32 -12.32 18.57 -12.66
C GLY A 32 -11.12 19.07 -11.84
N ILE A 33 -10.50 18.20 -11.03
CA ILE A 33 -9.32 18.56 -10.23
C ILE A 33 -8.14 18.93 -11.15
N LEU A 34 -8.01 18.22 -12.26
CA LEU A 34 -6.95 18.37 -13.26
C LEU A 34 -7.30 19.31 -14.42
N ASP A 35 -8.47 19.96 -14.38
CA ASP A 35 -8.88 20.89 -15.43
C ASP A 35 -7.97 22.11 -15.49
N SER A 36 -7.87 22.71 -16.67
CA SER A 36 -7.04 23.90 -16.91
C SER A 36 -7.50 25.08 -16.05
N ARG A 37 -6.53 25.78 -15.44
CA ARG A 37 -6.77 26.91 -14.54
C ARG A 37 -5.88 28.09 -14.91
N PRO A 38 -6.30 29.34 -14.64
CA PRO A 38 -5.43 30.51 -14.78
C PRO A 38 -4.12 30.41 -13.98
N ALA A 39 -4.16 29.65 -12.87
CA ALA A 39 -3.03 29.40 -11.99
C ALA A 39 -1.96 28.46 -12.57
N GLY A 40 -2.18 27.86 -13.75
CA GLY A 40 -1.31 26.84 -14.33
C GLY A 40 -1.86 25.42 -14.17
N PRO A 41 -1.15 24.40 -14.69
CA PRO A 41 -1.57 23.01 -14.57
C PRO A 41 -1.56 22.56 -13.11
N THR A 42 -2.62 21.87 -12.69
CA THR A 42 -2.66 21.18 -11.39
C THR A 42 -1.83 19.92 -11.47
N THR A 43 -0.96 19.69 -10.49
CA THR A 43 -0.28 18.40 -10.32
C THR A 43 -1.05 17.53 -9.34
N LEU A 44 -1.25 16.26 -9.69
CA LEU A 44 -1.87 15.26 -8.81
C LEU A 44 -0.81 14.24 -8.42
N ARG A 45 -0.78 13.88 -7.13
CA ARG A 45 0.05 12.81 -6.59
C ARG A 45 -0.74 11.96 -5.62
N PHE A 46 -0.28 10.73 -5.45
CA PHE A 46 -0.78 9.84 -4.41
C PHE A 46 0.26 9.69 -3.30
N VAL A 47 -0.22 9.39 -2.11
CA VAL A 47 0.57 8.99 -0.93
C VAL A 47 -0.19 7.84 -0.29
N SER A 48 0.46 6.85 0.32
CA SER A 48 -0.31 5.87 1.09
C SER A 48 -0.89 6.53 2.35
N GLU A 49 -2.08 6.11 2.75
CA GLU A 49 -2.70 6.49 4.02
C GLU A 49 -1.77 6.27 5.22
N PRO A 50 -1.15 5.08 5.41
CA PRO A 50 -0.20 4.88 6.49
C PRO A 50 1.03 5.79 6.43
N GLU A 51 1.59 6.09 5.24
CA GLU A 51 2.70 7.05 5.11
C GLU A 51 2.27 8.47 5.48
N ALA A 52 1.13 8.93 4.97
CA ALA A 52 0.60 10.25 5.30
C ALA A 52 0.37 10.37 6.82
N THR A 53 -0.28 9.38 7.40
CA THR A 53 -0.53 9.33 8.84
C THR A 53 0.78 9.33 9.65
N ALA A 54 1.80 8.58 9.21
CA ALA A 54 3.12 8.59 9.83
C ALA A 54 3.77 9.98 9.77
N LEU A 55 3.77 10.65 8.63
CA LEU A 55 4.31 12.02 8.48
C LEU A 55 3.66 13.00 9.48
N ALA A 56 2.34 12.95 9.63
CA ALA A 56 1.62 13.81 10.56
C ALA A 56 1.93 13.49 12.02
N THR A 57 1.97 12.19 12.36
CA THR A 57 2.17 11.73 13.75
C THR A 57 3.60 11.91 14.22
N ILE A 58 4.59 11.62 13.38
CA ILE A 58 6.01 11.84 13.69
C ILE A 58 6.25 13.35 13.88
N LYS A 59 5.62 14.21 13.09
CA LYS A 59 5.66 15.66 13.30
C LYS A 59 4.98 16.12 14.59
N ASP A 60 3.96 15.41 15.07
CA ASP A 60 3.40 15.67 16.40
C ASP A 60 4.33 15.16 17.52
N LEU A 61 5.03 14.05 17.27
CA LEU A 61 6.01 13.46 18.18
C LEU A 61 7.33 14.21 18.27
N SER A 62 7.75 14.95 17.23
CA SER A 62 8.98 15.75 17.25
C SER A 62 9.01 16.79 18.38
N LYS A 63 7.86 17.10 18.96
CA LYS A 63 7.72 17.94 20.16
C LYS A 63 8.12 17.21 21.45
N ARG A 64 8.33 15.90 21.41
CA ARG A 64 8.79 15.06 22.53
C ARG A 64 10.29 14.84 22.39
N SER A 65 11.05 15.15 23.43
CA SER A 65 12.52 15.05 23.46
C SER A 65 13.07 13.63 23.64
N SER A 66 12.21 12.60 23.67
CA SER A 66 12.57 11.23 24.05
C SER A 66 12.94 10.30 22.89
N ILE A 67 12.75 10.73 21.64
CA ILE A 67 13.04 9.94 20.44
C ILE A 67 14.50 10.14 20.02
N LYS A 68 15.18 9.05 19.67
CA LYS A 68 16.56 9.03 19.18
C LYS A 68 16.67 8.23 17.88
N ALA A 69 17.76 8.45 17.14
CA ALA A 69 18.13 7.57 16.04
C ALA A 69 18.26 6.12 16.55
N GLY A 70 17.76 5.16 15.76
CA GLY A 70 17.64 3.76 16.12
C GLY A 70 16.32 3.38 16.80
N ASP A 71 15.58 4.33 17.39
CA ASP A 71 14.25 4.03 17.92
C ASP A 71 13.30 3.61 16.80
N THR A 72 12.37 2.72 17.11
CA THR A 72 11.32 2.29 16.18
C THR A 72 9.93 2.68 16.69
N ILE A 73 8.99 2.89 15.77
CA ILE A 73 7.58 3.16 16.09
C ILE A 73 6.66 2.32 15.21
N VAL A 74 5.48 2.03 15.73
CA VAL A 74 4.35 1.50 14.95
C VAL A 74 3.28 2.58 14.88
N VAL A 75 2.74 2.85 13.70
CA VAL A 75 1.58 3.71 13.49
C VAL A 75 0.41 2.81 13.12
N CYS A 76 -0.65 2.84 13.92
CA CYS A 76 -1.88 2.07 13.73
C CYS A 76 -3.00 3.02 13.34
N ASP A 77 -3.29 3.13 12.05
CA ASP A 77 -4.39 3.90 11.51
C ASP A 77 -5.68 3.08 11.53
N ALA A 78 -6.44 3.21 12.61
CA ALA A 78 -7.74 2.55 12.75
C ALA A 78 -8.83 3.45 12.15
N GLY A 79 -9.08 3.25 10.86
CA GLY A 79 -10.09 3.97 10.08
C GLY A 79 -11.51 3.42 10.21
N GLY A 80 -12.38 3.88 9.32
CA GLY A 80 -13.77 3.41 9.24
C GLY A 80 -13.87 2.03 8.58
N GLY A 81 -13.33 1.86 7.37
CA GLY A 81 -13.39 0.59 6.65
C GLY A 81 -12.14 -0.29 6.84
N MET A 82 -10.99 0.30 7.11
CA MET A 82 -9.72 -0.40 7.12
C MET A 82 -8.91 -0.01 8.35
N VAL A 83 -8.07 -0.93 8.79
CA VAL A 83 -7.00 -0.65 9.73
C VAL A 83 -5.68 -0.94 9.03
N ASP A 84 -4.82 0.08 8.96
CA ASP A 84 -3.50 0.01 8.32
C ASP A 84 -2.41 0.26 9.35
N LEU A 85 -1.36 -0.56 9.31
CA LEU A 85 -0.21 -0.43 10.20
C LEU A 85 1.07 -0.26 9.41
N ILE A 86 1.90 0.67 9.85
CA ILE A 86 3.23 0.88 9.29
C ILE A 86 4.24 1.13 10.40
N SER A 87 5.46 0.65 10.18
CA SER A 87 6.52 0.69 11.17
C SER A 87 7.76 1.38 10.64
N TYR A 88 8.30 2.31 11.42
CA TYR A 88 9.45 3.12 11.04
C TYR A 88 10.58 2.98 12.05
N ILE A 89 11.83 3.07 11.57
CA ILE A 89 13.03 3.32 12.36
C ILE A 89 13.52 4.75 12.08
N PHE A 90 13.91 5.46 13.14
CA PHE A 90 14.51 6.79 13.03
C PHE A 90 15.98 6.69 12.60
N GLN A 91 16.34 7.24 11.44
CA GLN A 91 17.72 7.37 10.98
C GLN A 91 18.38 8.63 11.55
N SER A 92 17.64 9.73 11.60
CA SER A 92 18.03 10.98 12.24
C SER A 92 16.82 11.63 12.91
N THR A 93 17.07 12.47 13.91
CA THR A 93 16.05 13.29 14.60
C THR A 93 16.22 14.79 14.37
N ASP A 94 17.32 15.20 13.74
CA ASP A 94 17.57 16.59 13.32
C ASP A 94 18.34 16.63 11.98
N PRO A 95 17.64 16.76 10.84
CA PRO A 95 16.18 16.68 10.69
C PRO A 95 15.67 15.26 10.99
N PHE A 96 14.37 15.13 11.25
CA PHE A 96 13.75 13.82 11.34
C PHE A 96 13.83 13.10 9.99
N VAL A 97 14.49 11.96 9.96
CA VAL A 97 14.59 11.06 8.80
C VAL A 97 14.17 9.67 9.27
N VAL A 98 13.22 9.06 8.57
CA VAL A 98 12.68 7.74 8.92
C VAL A 98 12.73 6.78 7.75
N LYS A 99 12.89 5.50 8.09
CA LYS A 99 12.94 4.38 7.15
C LYS A 99 11.91 3.34 7.55
N GLU A 100 11.12 2.85 6.60
CA GLU A 100 10.23 1.72 6.89
C GLU A 100 11.07 0.53 7.34
N CYS A 101 10.75 -0.03 8.50
CA CYS A 101 11.62 -1.00 9.15
C CYS A 101 11.11 -2.43 9.05
N VAL A 102 9.79 -2.63 8.94
CA VAL A 102 9.14 -3.91 8.64
C VAL A 102 7.94 -3.69 7.73
N LYS A 103 7.55 -4.73 6.96
CA LYS A 103 6.40 -4.68 6.07
C LYS A 103 5.13 -4.32 6.85
N GLY A 104 4.37 -3.35 6.36
CA GLY A 104 3.07 -2.98 6.90
C GLY A 104 2.07 -4.15 6.94
N ASP A 105 1.08 -4.06 7.82
CA ASP A 105 -0.01 -5.05 7.95
C ASP A 105 -1.34 -4.30 7.96
N GLY A 106 -2.45 -4.99 7.70
CA GLY A 106 -3.75 -4.37 7.68
C GLY A 106 -4.87 -5.36 7.42
N ASP A 107 -6.09 -4.98 7.80
CA ASP A 107 -7.28 -5.79 7.58
C ASP A 107 -8.55 -4.91 7.50
N LEU A 108 -9.61 -5.50 6.95
CA LEU A 108 -10.96 -4.96 6.93
C LEU A 108 -11.62 -5.17 8.30
N CYS A 109 -11.17 -4.40 9.29
CA CYS A 109 -11.65 -4.44 10.67
C CYS A 109 -11.80 -3.05 11.30
N GLY A 110 -12.14 -2.04 10.51
CA GLY A 110 -12.40 -0.68 10.98
C GLY A 110 -13.77 -0.49 11.66
N GLY A 111 -14.09 0.75 12.02
CA GLY A 111 -15.33 1.11 12.73
C GLY A 111 -16.64 0.70 12.05
N VAL A 112 -16.69 0.54 10.72
CA VAL A 112 -17.89 0.08 9.99
C VAL A 112 -18.24 -1.37 10.33
N PHE A 113 -17.23 -2.21 10.57
CA PHE A 113 -17.46 -3.60 10.99
C PHE A 113 -18.08 -3.67 12.37
N LEU A 114 -17.78 -2.68 13.20
CA LEU A 114 -18.42 -2.51 14.50
C LEU A 114 -19.89 -2.09 14.34
N ASP A 115 -20.19 -1.19 13.40
CA ASP A 115 -21.57 -0.75 13.09
C ASP A 115 -22.43 -1.94 12.60
N GLU A 116 -21.87 -2.75 11.71
CA GLU A 116 -22.52 -3.97 11.21
C GLU A 116 -22.72 -5.01 12.31
N ALA A 117 -21.71 -5.20 13.17
CA ALA A 117 -21.78 -6.11 14.31
C ALA A 117 -22.87 -5.66 15.30
N PHE A 118 -22.96 -4.35 15.58
CA PHE A 118 -23.99 -3.79 16.44
C PHE A 118 -25.39 -4.03 15.88
N ILE A 119 -25.61 -3.79 14.59
CA ILE A 119 -26.92 -4.03 13.97
C ILE A 119 -27.30 -5.51 13.97
N ARG A 120 -26.34 -6.40 13.68
CA ARG A 120 -26.57 -7.84 13.77
C ARG A 120 -26.93 -8.25 15.20
N PHE A 121 -26.25 -7.66 16.18
CA PHE A 121 -26.52 -7.86 17.58
C PHE A 121 -27.95 -7.43 17.94
N VAL A 122 -28.37 -6.20 17.57
CA VAL A 122 -29.72 -5.68 17.84
C VAL A 122 -30.77 -6.56 17.15
N LYS A 123 -30.57 -6.92 15.88
CA LYS A 123 -31.45 -7.84 15.12
C LYS A 123 -31.65 -9.18 15.85
N ARG A 124 -30.59 -9.73 16.46
CA ARG A 124 -30.63 -11.01 17.18
C ARG A 124 -31.35 -10.92 18.53
N LYS A 125 -31.18 -9.82 19.27
CA LYS A 125 -31.85 -9.60 20.57
C LYS A 125 -33.31 -9.18 20.41
N SER A 126 -33.67 -8.69 19.24
CA SER A 126 -35.04 -8.30 18.91
C SER A 126 -35.97 -9.51 18.95
N PRO A 127 -37.16 -9.41 19.59
CA PRO A 127 -38.15 -10.47 19.54
C PRO A 127 -38.50 -10.87 18.10
N ARG A 128 -38.86 -12.13 17.87
CA ARG A 128 -39.16 -12.61 16.51
C ARG A 128 -40.27 -11.77 15.87
N GLY A 129 -40.04 -11.33 14.63
CA GLY A 129 -41.01 -10.54 13.85
C GLY A 129 -40.98 -9.02 14.11
N THR A 130 -40.29 -8.53 15.14
CA THR A 130 -40.30 -7.10 15.47
C THR A 130 -39.33 -6.27 14.63
N TRP A 131 -38.26 -6.88 14.12
CA TRP A 131 -37.33 -6.21 13.21
C TRP A 131 -37.85 -6.13 11.76
N PHE A 132 -38.73 -7.05 11.36
CA PHE A 132 -39.28 -7.12 10.00
C PHE A 132 -39.87 -5.79 9.47
N PRO A 133 -40.65 -5.02 10.26
CA PRO A 133 -41.20 -3.74 9.80
C PRO A 133 -40.19 -2.57 9.76
N VAL A 134 -38.97 -2.72 10.29
CA VAL A 134 -37.97 -1.64 10.33
C VAL A 134 -37.45 -1.37 8.93
N THR A 135 -37.65 -0.16 8.43
CA THR A 135 -37.16 0.28 7.12
C THR A 135 -35.64 0.56 7.16
N LYS A 136 -34.98 0.52 6.00
CA LYS A 136 -33.55 0.90 5.90
C LYS A 136 -33.30 2.35 6.34
N THR A 137 -34.27 3.23 6.18
CA THR A 137 -34.14 4.65 6.60
C THR A 137 -34.17 4.76 8.12
N GLU A 138 -35.06 4.03 8.79
CA GLU A 138 -35.12 3.98 10.25
C GLU A 138 -33.86 3.31 10.83
N GLU A 139 -33.39 2.22 10.21
CA GLU A 139 -32.13 1.55 10.60
C GLU A 139 -30.94 2.51 10.52
N ARG A 140 -30.82 3.28 9.42
CA ARG A 140 -29.76 4.30 9.24
C ARG A 140 -29.86 5.44 10.25
N LYS A 141 -31.08 5.93 10.51
CA LYS A 141 -31.30 7.00 11.47
C LYS A 141 -30.90 6.54 12.87
N PHE A 142 -31.30 5.32 13.25
CA PHE A 142 -30.89 4.72 14.52
C PHE A 142 -29.37 4.58 14.64
N LEU A 143 -28.71 4.03 13.61
CA LEU A 143 -27.25 3.93 13.59
C LEU A 143 -26.57 5.28 13.75
N ASN A 144 -27.09 6.32 13.08
CA ASN A 144 -26.53 7.65 13.16
C ASN A 144 -26.71 8.27 14.55
N ASP A 145 -27.95 8.27 15.05
CA ASP A 145 -28.33 9.05 16.23
C ASP A 145 -27.89 8.36 17.53
N GLU A 146 -28.18 7.06 17.67
CA GLU A 146 -27.96 6.33 18.93
C GLU A 146 -26.57 5.68 19.00
N TRP A 147 -26.06 5.21 17.86
CA TRP A 147 -24.81 4.45 17.82
C TRP A 147 -23.60 5.34 17.52
N GLU A 148 -23.53 5.95 16.34
CA GLU A 148 -22.37 6.74 15.88
C GLU A 148 -22.16 8.01 16.73
N HIS A 149 -23.23 8.69 17.11
CA HIS A 149 -23.18 9.91 17.94
C HIS A 149 -23.47 9.65 19.43
N GLY A 150 -23.74 8.40 19.83
CA GLY A 150 -24.08 8.01 21.19
C GLY A 150 -23.14 6.95 21.74
N ILE A 151 -23.58 5.69 21.69
CA ILE A 151 -22.95 4.55 22.37
C ILE A 151 -21.50 4.32 21.94
N LYS A 152 -21.23 4.31 20.63
CA LYS A 152 -19.93 3.92 20.06
C LYS A 152 -18.77 4.79 20.54
N PRO A 153 -18.83 6.15 20.49
CA PRO A 153 -17.74 7.00 20.95
C PRO A 153 -17.60 7.07 22.48
N GLN A 154 -18.65 6.75 23.25
CA GLN A 154 -18.68 6.87 24.71
C GLN A 154 -18.25 5.59 25.44
N PHE A 155 -18.12 4.47 24.72
CA PHE A 155 -17.72 3.21 25.29
C PHE A 155 -16.22 3.18 25.60
N GLU A 156 -15.85 3.08 26.89
CA GLU A 156 -14.45 3.10 27.34
C GLU A 156 -14.00 1.78 28.00
N SER A 157 -14.85 1.19 28.83
CA SER A 157 -14.52 -0.01 29.61
C SER A 157 -15.77 -0.79 30.02
N GLU A 158 -15.58 -2.00 30.54
CA GLU A 158 -16.65 -2.83 31.13
C GLU A 158 -17.32 -2.16 32.35
N ALA A 159 -16.66 -1.20 33.01
CA ALA A 159 -17.14 -0.53 34.22
C ALA A 159 -18.07 0.68 33.96
N ASP A 160 -17.96 1.36 32.82
CA ASP A 160 -18.67 2.63 32.53
C ASP A 160 -20.12 2.45 32.03
N LEU A 161 -20.56 1.21 31.90
CA LEU A 161 -21.86 0.80 31.38
C LEU A 161 -23.03 0.98 32.35
N VAL A 162 -22.78 1.29 33.62
CA VAL A 162 -23.87 1.61 34.56
C VAL A 162 -24.59 2.91 34.16
N ALA A 163 -23.96 3.77 33.36
CA ALA A 163 -24.46 5.10 33.02
C ALA A 163 -25.19 5.23 31.67
N HIS A 164 -25.01 4.30 30.72
CA HIS A 164 -25.49 4.47 29.33
C HIS A 164 -26.46 3.36 28.92
N SER A 165 -27.66 3.35 29.49
CA SER A 165 -28.78 2.59 28.93
C SER A 165 -29.28 3.32 27.68
N PRO A 166 -29.17 2.73 26.47
CA PRO A 166 -29.57 3.41 25.24
C PRO A 166 -31.06 3.73 25.25
N ARG A 167 -31.39 4.95 24.86
CA ARG A 167 -32.73 5.50 24.94
C ARG A 167 -33.38 5.45 23.56
N TYR A 168 -34.31 4.50 23.42
CA TYR A 168 -35.44 4.51 22.48
C TYR A 168 -35.10 4.49 20.99
N LEU A 169 -35.13 3.28 20.43
CA LEU A 169 -35.09 3.03 18.99
C LEU A 169 -36.34 3.53 18.24
N CYS A 170 -37.49 3.54 18.91
CA CYS A 170 -38.78 4.04 18.44
C CYS A 170 -39.81 3.95 19.58
N GLN A 171 -40.89 4.75 19.59
CA GLN A 171 -42.03 4.57 20.50
C GLN A 171 -42.64 3.15 20.45
N ALA A 172 -42.40 2.39 19.38
CA ALA A 172 -42.86 1.01 19.19
C ALA A 172 -41.80 -0.08 19.46
N PHE A 173 -40.55 0.28 19.81
CA PHE A 173 -39.44 -0.66 19.85
C PHE A 173 -38.52 -0.42 21.06
N GLN A 174 -38.52 -1.36 22.00
CA GLN A 174 -37.68 -1.34 23.19
C GLN A 174 -36.81 -2.61 23.26
N PRO A 175 -35.71 -2.69 22.50
CA PRO A 175 -34.71 -3.71 22.78
C PRO A 175 -34.05 -3.29 24.09
N LYS A 176 -34.24 -4.09 25.13
CA LYS A 176 -33.42 -3.98 26.32
C LYS A 176 -32.02 -4.44 25.96
N LEU A 177 -31.11 -3.48 25.80
CA LEU A 177 -29.67 -3.73 25.79
C LEU A 177 -29.29 -4.01 27.25
N ASP A 178 -29.53 -5.25 27.67
CA ASP A 178 -29.23 -5.71 29.02
C ASP A 178 -27.75 -6.11 29.06
N ALA A 179 -26.92 -5.22 29.63
CA ALA A 179 -25.59 -5.48 30.22
C ALA A 179 -24.33 -5.08 29.41
N PRO A 180 -23.25 -4.69 30.14
CA PRO A 180 -21.88 -4.58 29.65
C PRO A 180 -21.43 -5.61 28.62
N GLN A 181 -21.77 -6.87 28.87
CA GLN A 181 -21.32 -7.99 28.07
C GLN A 181 -21.87 -7.98 26.65
N ASP A 182 -23.03 -7.38 26.44
CA ASP A 182 -23.64 -7.29 25.12
C ASP A 182 -22.81 -6.37 24.20
N LEU A 183 -22.37 -5.21 24.68
CA LEU A 183 -21.48 -4.32 23.92
C LEU A 183 -20.08 -4.90 23.76
N LEU A 184 -19.54 -5.57 24.79
CA LEU A 184 -18.28 -6.30 24.65
C LEU A 184 -18.35 -7.34 23.53
N SER A 185 -19.46 -8.07 23.40
CA SER A 185 -19.65 -9.04 22.31
C SER A 185 -19.63 -8.43 20.90
N VAL A 186 -19.88 -7.12 20.80
CA VAL A 186 -19.80 -6.35 19.56
C VAL A 186 -18.38 -5.83 19.32
N PHE A 187 -17.75 -5.25 20.35
CA PHE A 187 -16.42 -4.63 20.25
C PHE A 187 -15.26 -5.64 20.20
N SER A 188 -15.23 -6.62 21.09
CA SER A 188 -14.09 -7.52 21.26
C SER A 188 -13.66 -8.20 19.95
N PRO A 189 -14.55 -8.78 19.12
CA PRO A 189 -14.11 -9.45 17.89
C PRO A 189 -13.40 -8.53 16.89
N ILE A 190 -13.69 -7.23 16.89
CA ILE A 190 -13.06 -6.25 16.00
C ILE A 190 -11.75 -5.75 16.60
N VAL A 191 -11.77 -5.43 17.90
CA VAL A 191 -10.59 -4.93 18.62
C VAL A 191 -9.51 -6.01 18.75
N ASP A 192 -9.88 -7.27 18.96
CA ASP A 192 -8.97 -8.41 19.00
C ASP A 192 -8.23 -8.60 17.66
N LYS A 193 -8.91 -8.38 16.53
CA LYS A 193 -8.25 -8.40 15.22
C LYS A 193 -7.20 -7.30 15.10
N ILE A 194 -7.51 -6.08 15.54
CA ILE A 194 -6.56 -4.96 15.54
C ILE A 194 -5.37 -5.26 16.46
N GLU A 195 -5.62 -5.83 17.65
CA GLU A 195 -4.57 -6.27 18.57
C GLU A 195 -3.60 -7.25 17.90
N VAL A 196 -4.13 -8.24 17.16
CA VAL A 196 -3.32 -9.21 16.41
C VAL A 196 -2.44 -8.52 15.35
N LEU A 197 -2.97 -7.55 14.62
CA LEU A 197 -2.19 -6.78 13.65
C LEU A 197 -1.05 -6.00 14.32
N VAL A 198 -1.35 -5.29 15.41
CA VAL A 198 -0.34 -4.54 16.19
C VAL A 198 0.73 -5.49 16.73
N ARG A 199 0.32 -6.66 17.25
CA ARG A 199 1.24 -7.68 17.77
C ARG A 199 2.20 -8.18 16.69
N ARG A 200 1.70 -8.48 15.48
CA ARG A 200 2.57 -8.90 14.35
C ARG A 200 3.61 -7.86 13.99
N GLN A 201 3.25 -6.56 13.99
CA GLN A 201 4.20 -5.48 13.76
C GLN A 201 5.26 -5.42 14.86
N VAL A 202 4.85 -5.49 16.12
CA VAL A 202 5.75 -5.52 17.29
C VAL A 202 6.72 -6.71 17.20
N ASP A 203 6.21 -7.90 16.90
CA ASP A 203 6.99 -9.14 16.81
C ASP A 203 7.97 -9.11 15.62
N ALA A 204 7.55 -8.53 14.49
CA ALA A 204 8.42 -8.35 13.32
C ALA A 204 9.58 -7.39 13.63
N ILE A 205 9.30 -6.27 14.32
CA ILE A 205 10.35 -5.33 14.77
C ILE A 205 11.31 -6.04 15.72
N HIS A 206 10.77 -6.77 16.70
CA HIS A 206 11.59 -7.50 17.67
C HIS A 206 12.46 -8.56 17.02
N SER A 207 11.92 -9.31 16.06
CA SER A 207 12.69 -10.32 15.31
C SER A 207 13.85 -9.69 14.53
N LYS A 208 13.64 -8.51 13.94
CA LYS A 208 14.64 -7.84 13.09
C LYS A 208 15.69 -7.05 13.88
N TYR A 209 15.30 -6.37 14.96
CA TYR A 209 16.15 -5.43 15.69
C TYR A 209 16.48 -5.86 17.12
N GLN A 210 15.92 -6.99 17.59
CA GLN A 210 16.04 -7.47 18.97
C GLN A 210 15.51 -6.47 20.03
N GLU A 211 14.68 -5.53 19.60
CA GLU A 211 14.12 -4.44 20.41
C GLU A 211 12.62 -4.30 20.15
N LYS A 212 11.86 -3.76 21.09
CA LYS A 212 10.43 -3.45 20.91
C LYS A 212 10.25 -2.02 20.38
N PRO A 213 9.13 -1.70 19.71
CA PRO A 213 8.85 -0.33 19.31
C PRO A 213 8.78 0.59 20.53
N LYS A 214 9.40 1.76 20.40
CA LYS A 214 9.40 2.83 21.39
C LYS A 214 7.98 3.31 21.67
N TYR A 215 7.19 3.47 20.61
CA TYR A 215 5.81 3.90 20.68
C TYR A 215 4.93 3.17 19.67
N ILE A 216 3.67 2.96 20.04
CA ILE A 216 2.59 2.54 19.15
C ILE A 216 1.61 3.72 19.08
N ILE A 217 1.48 4.34 17.91
CA ILE A 217 0.67 5.54 17.73
C ILE A 217 -0.69 5.15 17.17
N LEU A 218 -1.75 5.31 17.95
CA LEU A 218 -3.11 5.04 17.52
C LEU A 218 -3.76 6.29 16.91
N VAL A 219 -4.24 6.15 15.68
CA VAL A 219 -4.81 7.23 14.84
C VAL A 219 -5.98 6.73 14.02
N GLY A 220 -6.60 7.61 13.24
CA GLY A 220 -7.80 7.30 12.47
C GLY A 220 -9.11 7.64 13.19
N GLY A 221 -10.22 7.49 12.47
CA GLY A 221 -11.56 7.77 13.01
C GLY A 221 -11.96 6.82 14.13
N PHE A 222 -11.79 5.51 13.91
CA PHE A 222 -12.04 4.49 14.93
C PHE A 222 -10.92 4.44 15.98
N GLY A 223 -9.70 4.84 15.62
CA GLY A 223 -8.60 5.00 16.57
C GLY A 223 -8.97 5.83 17.78
N ARG A 224 -9.85 6.84 17.63
CA ARG A 224 -10.36 7.69 18.73
C ARG A 224 -11.24 6.96 19.76
N SER A 225 -11.58 5.70 19.55
CA SER A 225 -12.35 4.92 20.51
C SER A 225 -11.53 4.74 21.80
N SER A 226 -12.07 5.21 22.93
CA SER A 226 -11.49 4.99 24.25
C SER A 226 -11.32 3.50 24.55
N PHE A 227 -12.31 2.68 24.18
CA PHE A 227 -12.23 1.22 24.34
C PHE A 227 -11.06 0.60 23.56
N LEU A 228 -10.88 0.95 22.28
CA LEU A 228 -9.74 0.45 21.49
C LEU A 228 -8.40 0.92 22.08
N PHE A 229 -8.32 2.19 22.48
CA PHE A 229 -7.12 2.73 23.11
C PHE A 229 -6.77 1.99 24.40
N ASN A 230 -7.74 1.83 25.31
CA ASN A 230 -7.56 1.12 26.58
C ASN A 230 -7.18 -0.35 26.36
N HIS A 231 -7.83 -1.04 25.42
CA HIS A 231 -7.49 -2.43 25.08
C HIS A 231 -6.04 -2.57 24.62
N LEU A 232 -5.56 -1.68 23.74
CA LEU A 232 -4.16 -1.69 23.32
C LEU A 232 -3.21 -1.28 24.47
N GLN A 233 -3.63 -0.32 25.30
CA GLN A 233 -2.89 0.14 26.48
C GLN A 233 -2.64 -1.00 27.48
N ASP A 234 -3.66 -1.84 27.73
CA ASP A 234 -3.57 -3.00 28.62
C ASP A 234 -2.64 -4.09 28.07
N ARG A 235 -2.60 -4.25 26.75
CA ARG A 235 -1.82 -5.30 26.07
C ARG A 235 -0.36 -4.93 25.83
N PHE A 236 -0.09 -3.68 25.49
CA PHE A 236 1.23 -3.22 25.08
C PHE A 236 1.86 -2.23 26.08
N GLY A 237 1.09 -1.74 27.05
CA GLY A 237 1.57 -0.86 28.12
C GLY A 237 1.68 0.62 27.69
N PRO A 238 2.37 1.46 28.49
CA PRO A 238 2.45 2.93 28.34
C PRO A 238 3.05 3.45 27.03
N VAL A 239 3.51 2.55 26.16
CA VAL A 239 4.05 2.87 24.83
C VAL A 239 2.96 3.21 23.82
N VAL A 240 1.69 2.83 24.09
CA VAL A 240 0.56 3.21 23.24
C VAL A 240 0.25 4.69 23.46
N LEU A 241 0.30 5.46 22.37
CA LEU A 241 0.09 6.91 22.37
C LEU A 241 -1.05 7.26 21.43
N GLN A 242 -1.87 8.22 21.86
CA GLN A 242 -2.87 8.85 21.02
C GLN A 242 -2.83 10.37 21.19
N SER A 243 -2.91 11.09 20.08
CA SER A 243 -3.04 12.55 20.12
C SER A 243 -4.45 12.96 20.56
N ARG A 244 -4.59 14.04 21.34
CA ARG A 244 -5.90 14.53 21.78
C ARG A 244 -6.68 15.26 20.68
N GLY A 245 -7.99 15.34 20.85
CA GLY A 245 -8.90 16.10 19.97
C GLY A 245 -9.03 15.48 18.58
N ASN A 246 -9.09 16.32 17.55
CA ASN A 246 -9.29 15.88 16.16
C ASN A 246 -8.00 15.46 15.45
N LYS A 247 -6.85 15.51 16.13
CA LYS A 247 -5.56 15.18 15.51
C LYS A 247 -5.48 13.74 14.97
N PRO A 248 -5.95 12.70 15.69
CA PRO A 248 -5.96 11.33 15.18
C PRO A 248 -6.76 11.20 13.88
N TRP A 249 -7.93 11.83 13.83
CA TRP A 249 -8.84 11.74 12.67
C TRP A 249 -8.34 12.53 11.45
N THR A 250 -7.65 13.65 11.69
CA THR A 250 -7.10 14.51 10.62
C THR A 250 -5.69 14.12 10.19
N ALA A 251 -5.09 13.07 10.78
CA ALA A 251 -3.70 12.71 10.58
C ALA A 251 -3.37 12.45 9.10
N ILE A 252 -4.17 11.63 8.42
CA ILE A 252 -4.03 11.34 6.98
C ILE A 252 -3.97 12.64 6.15
N CYS A 253 -4.96 13.53 6.30
CA CYS A 253 -5.03 14.78 5.53
C CYS A 253 -3.86 15.73 5.84
N ARG A 254 -3.49 15.86 7.13
CA ARG A 254 -2.33 16.67 7.55
C ARG A 254 -1.04 16.11 6.95
N GLY A 255 -0.91 14.79 6.92
CA GLY A 255 0.19 14.06 6.34
C GLY A 255 0.38 14.33 4.86
N ALA A 256 -0.70 14.26 4.08
CA ALA A 256 -0.68 14.57 2.67
C ALA A 256 -0.22 16.02 2.38
N VAL A 257 -0.64 16.97 3.23
CA VAL A 257 -0.16 18.37 3.13
C VAL A 257 1.33 18.46 3.46
N VAL A 258 1.81 17.77 4.50
CA VAL A 258 3.25 17.73 4.83
C VAL A 258 4.06 17.15 3.67
N GLN A 259 3.59 16.05 3.07
CA GLN A 259 4.23 15.41 1.91
C GLN A 259 4.35 16.38 0.74
N GLY A 260 3.27 17.09 0.40
CA GLY A 260 3.28 18.06 -0.71
C GLY A 260 4.26 19.21 -0.45
N LEU A 261 4.31 19.72 0.78
CA LEU A 261 5.18 20.83 1.16
C LEU A 261 6.67 20.48 1.15
N VAL A 262 7.05 19.32 1.73
CA VAL A 262 8.46 18.88 1.79
C VAL A 262 9.07 18.78 0.40
N ARG A 263 8.29 18.37 -0.61
CA ARG A 263 8.76 18.25 -1.99
C ARG A 263 9.02 19.58 -2.68
N HIS A 264 8.17 20.57 -2.47
CA HIS A 264 8.33 21.88 -3.13
C HIS A 264 9.37 22.77 -2.46
N ASN A 265 9.65 22.53 -1.18
CA ASN A 265 10.68 23.24 -0.47
C ASN A 265 11.41 22.30 0.50
N PRO A 266 12.40 21.53 0.02
CA PRO A 266 13.20 20.62 0.86
C PRO A 266 13.93 21.34 2.01
N LEU A 267 14.18 22.65 1.84
CA LEU A 267 14.82 23.52 2.84
C LEU A 267 13.83 24.11 3.85
N ALA A 268 12.53 23.97 3.61
CA ALA A 268 11.56 24.24 4.66
C ALA A 268 11.70 23.07 5.64
N ASN A 269 12.35 23.31 6.78
CA ASN A 269 12.46 22.42 7.94
C ASN A 269 11.07 22.04 8.51
N LEU A 270 10.17 21.54 7.67
CA LEU A 270 8.75 21.28 7.92
C LEU A 270 8.50 19.87 8.42
N GLY A 271 9.56 19.07 8.56
CA GLY A 271 9.61 17.90 9.41
C GLY A 271 9.28 16.61 8.68
N VAL A 272 10.18 15.65 8.89
CA VAL A 272 10.09 14.23 8.53
C VAL A 272 10.31 13.96 7.04
N GLU A 273 11.52 13.50 6.72
CA GLU A 273 11.86 12.88 5.45
C GLU A 273 11.68 11.37 5.56
N VAL A 274 10.98 10.76 4.59
CA VAL A 274 10.85 9.30 4.48
C VAL A 274 11.87 8.85 3.44
N GLU A 275 12.99 8.29 3.92
CA GLU A 275 14.18 8.04 3.10
C GLU A 275 14.03 6.82 2.19
N THR A 276 13.31 5.78 2.65
CA THR A 276 13.30 4.48 1.96
C THR A 276 11.93 3.83 2.03
N ARG A 277 11.59 3.19 0.90
CA ARG A 277 10.36 2.46 0.68
C ARG A 277 10.71 0.99 0.41
N VAL A 278 9.93 0.06 0.96
CA VAL A 278 10.11 -1.37 0.74
C VAL A 278 9.21 -1.82 -0.41
N ALA A 279 9.76 -2.54 -1.37
CA ALA A 279 8.98 -3.06 -2.50
C ALA A 279 7.83 -3.95 -2.01
N ARG A 280 6.59 -3.61 -2.37
CA ARG A 280 5.39 -4.40 -2.02
C ARG A 280 5.10 -5.56 -2.95
N MET A 281 5.65 -5.50 -4.16
CA MET A 281 5.54 -6.53 -5.17
C MET A 281 6.88 -6.73 -5.85
N SER A 282 7.04 -7.91 -6.42
CA SER A 282 8.11 -8.18 -7.36
C SER A 282 7.69 -7.73 -8.75
N TYR A 283 8.62 -7.17 -9.53
CA TYR A 283 8.39 -6.75 -10.92
C TYR A 283 9.43 -7.36 -11.83
N GLY A 284 9.00 -7.96 -12.94
CA GLY A 284 9.90 -8.71 -13.80
C GLY A 284 9.35 -8.98 -15.17
N ILE A 285 10.14 -9.67 -15.98
CA ILE A 285 9.70 -10.19 -17.28
C ILE A 285 9.83 -11.70 -17.35
N LYS A 286 9.04 -12.29 -18.24
CA LYS A 286 9.21 -13.68 -18.66
C LYS A 286 10.27 -13.76 -19.76
N CYS A 287 11.25 -14.63 -19.58
CA CYS A 287 12.40 -14.77 -20.47
C CYS A 287 12.75 -16.24 -20.74
N ARG A 288 13.76 -16.44 -21.61
CA ARG A 288 14.33 -17.76 -21.92
C ARG A 288 15.80 -17.80 -21.50
N THR A 289 16.19 -18.80 -20.74
CA THR A 289 17.58 -19.00 -20.28
C THR A 289 18.14 -20.33 -20.79
N PRO A 290 19.48 -20.55 -20.78
CA PRO A 290 20.05 -21.88 -21.00
C PRO A 290 19.40 -22.93 -20.08
N PHE A 291 19.04 -24.09 -20.64
CA PHE A 291 18.45 -25.16 -19.83
C PHE A 291 19.50 -25.75 -18.89
N VAL A 292 19.14 -25.92 -17.61
CA VAL A 292 19.99 -26.50 -16.58
C VAL A 292 19.25 -27.72 -16.03
N GLU A 293 19.81 -28.90 -16.26
CA GLU A 293 19.25 -30.17 -15.83
C GLU A 293 19.17 -30.25 -14.29
N GLY A 294 18.06 -30.76 -13.77
CA GLY A 294 17.79 -30.83 -12.33
C GLY A 294 17.37 -29.51 -11.67
N HIS A 295 17.46 -28.38 -12.37
CA HIS A 295 16.99 -27.08 -11.89
C HIS A 295 15.70 -26.65 -12.61
N HIS A 296 15.70 -26.66 -13.94
CA HIS A 296 14.54 -26.25 -14.73
C HIS A 296 13.56 -27.41 -14.95
N ASN A 297 12.27 -27.07 -15.08
CA ASN A 297 11.24 -28.04 -15.41
C ASN A 297 11.44 -28.57 -16.84
N GLU A 298 11.48 -29.90 -17.00
CA GLU A 298 11.62 -30.56 -18.30
C GLU A 298 10.50 -30.18 -19.28
N ALA A 299 9.32 -29.80 -18.80
CA ALA A 299 8.22 -29.34 -19.64
C ALA A 299 8.51 -28.02 -20.38
N ASP A 300 9.44 -27.19 -19.89
CA ASP A 300 9.83 -25.94 -20.56
C ASP A 300 11.08 -26.11 -21.45
N LYS A 301 11.64 -27.31 -21.54
CA LYS A 301 12.88 -27.59 -22.27
C LYS A 301 12.63 -27.58 -23.77
N LEU A 302 13.13 -26.56 -24.44
CA LEU A 302 13.02 -26.42 -25.90
C LEU A 302 14.39 -26.26 -26.55
N TRP A 303 14.59 -26.96 -27.66
CA TRP A 303 15.78 -26.77 -28.48
C TRP A 303 15.72 -25.43 -29.21
N SER A 304 16.78 -24.63 -29.12
CA SER A 304 16.89 -23.40 -29.90
C SER A 304 17.82 -23.59 -31.09
N HIS A 305 17.28 -23.51 -32.31
CA HIS A 305 18.09 -23.52 -33.55
C HIS A 305 18.98 -22.29 -33.70
N VAL A 306 18.63 -21.15 -33.08
CA VAL A 306 19.48 -19.96 -33.11
C VAL A 306 20.73 -20.20 -32.26
N TYR A 307 20.54 -20.63 -31.01
CA TYR A 307 21.62 -20.78 -30.04
C TYR A 307 22.33 -22.13 -30.08
N GLN A 308 21.75 -23.12 -30.77
CA GLN A 308 22.25 -24.50 -30.85
C GLN A 308 22.41 -25.15 -29.46
N ASN A 309 21.47 -24.88 -28.55
CA ASN A 309 21.39 -25.51 -27.25
C ASN A 309 19.95 -25.57 -26.73
N TYR A 310 19.72 -26.40 -25.71
CA TYR A 310 18.45 -26.42 -24.98
C TYR A 310 18.29 -25.15 -24.14
N ARG A 311 17.07 -24.62 -24.16
CA ARG A 311 16.63 -23.44 -23.41
C ARG A 311 15.45 -23.83 -22.52
N ALA A 312 15.33 -23.18 -21.37
CA ALA A 312 14.13 -23.23 -20.55
C ALA A 312 13.25 -22.02 -20.88
N GLU A 313 12.00 -22.28 -21.27
CA GLU A 313 10.97 -21.24 -21.36
C GLU A 313 10.39 -20.88 -19.99
N ASN A 314 9.57 -19.83 -19.96
CA ASN A 314 8.80 -19.41 -18.77
C ASN A 314 9.64 -19.02 -17.55
N GLN A 315 10.91 -18.66 -17.72
CA GLN A 315 11.75 -18.23 -16.61
C GLN A 315 11.48 -16.76 -16.27
N MET A 316 11.48 -16.41 -15.00
CA MET A 316 11.24 -15.04 -14.53
C MET A 316 12.57 -14.33 -14.26
N ALA A 317 12.73 -13.16 -14.86
CA ALA A 317 13.81 -12.22 -14.55
C ALA A 317 13.22 -11.04 -13.79
N TRP A 318 13.40 -11.02 -12.47
CA TRP A 318 12.92 -9.97 -11.58
C TRP A 318 13.87 -8.77 -11.57
N PHE A 319 13.35 -7.56 -11.80
CA PHE A 319 14.07 -6.29 -11.64
C PHE A 319 14.16 -5.87 -10.17
N LEU A 320 13.05 -6.09 -9.47
CA LEU A 320 12.84 -5.79 -8.06
C LEU A 320 12.04 -6.95 -7.48
N LYS A 321 12.42 -7.42 -6.30
CA LYS A 321 11.67 -8.43 -5.54
C LYS A 321 10.93 -7.78 -4.38
N GLU A 322 9.81 -8.37 -4.00
CA GLU A 322 9.07 -7.99 -2.80
C GLU A 322 10.02 -8.01 -1.58
N GLY A 323 9.92 -6.98 -0.74
CA GLY A 323 10.78 -6.81 0.43
C GLY A 323 12.12 -6.11 0.17
N GLU A 324 12.54 -5.92 -1.09
CA GLU A 324 13.78 -5.20 -1.40
C GLU A 324 13.67 -3.69 -1.13
N ASP A 325 14.81 -3.08 -0.79
CA ASP A 325 14.93 -1.63 -0.61
C ASP A 325 14.98 -0.92 -1.96
N ILE A 326 14.03 -0.03 -2.19
CA ILE A 326 13.90 0.67 -3.48
C ILE A 326 14.99 1.71 -3.67
N SER A 327 15.57 2.27 -2.60
CA SER A 327 16.64 3.26 -2.74
C SER A 327 17.88 2.65 -3.41
N GLU A 328 18.17 1.39 -3.15
CA GLU A 328 19.24 0.61 -3.81
C GLU A 328 18.89 0.22 -5.25
N LYS A 329 17.60 0.22 -5.60
CA LYS A 329 17.04 -0.21 -6.88
C LYS A 329 16.31 0.90 -7.61
N ARG A 330 16.62 2.18 -7.31
CA ARG A 330 15.92 3.35 -7.85
C ARG A 330 15.86 3.35 -9.38
N CYS A 331 16.92 2.84 -10.00
CA CYS A 331 17.01 2.62 -11.44
C CYS A 331 17.65 1.25 -11.67
N VAL A 332 16.89 0.30 -12.20
CA VAL A 332 17.38 -1.01 -12.61
C VAL A 332 17.37 -1.08 -14.13
N LEU A 333 18.55 -1.24 -14.71
CA LEU A 333 18.73 -1.44 -16.14
C LEU A 333 19.18 -2.88 -16.39
N GLN A 334 18.37 -3.65 -17.11
CA GLN A 334 18.76 -5.01 -17.54
C GLN A 334 18.87 -5.08 -19.06
N SER A 335 19.91 -5.79 -19.50
CA SER A 335 20.24 -5.98 -20.91
C SER A 335 19.61 -7.24 -21.47
N TYR A 336 19.07 -7.13 -22.67
CA TYR A 336 18.43 -8.21 -23.40
C TYR A 336 18.95 -8.28 -24.82
N VAL A 337 18.94 -9.49 -25.37
CA VAL A 337 19.41 -9.77 -26.73
C VAL A 337 18.35 -10.58 -27.46
N ARG A 338 18.01 -10.15 -28.67
CA ARG A 338 17.19 -10.90 -29.63
C ARG A 338 18.01 -11.15 -30.90
N TYR A 339 17.85 -12.34 -31.45
CA TYR A 339 18.41 -12.69 -32.76
C TYR A 339 17.26 -12.84 -33.73
N LEU A 340 17.27 -12.03 -34.80
CA LEU A 340 16.11 -11.83 -35.66
C LEU A 340 16.25 -12.61 -36.97
N GLN A 341 15.11 -13.04 -37.51
CA GLN A 341 15.00 -13.76 -38.79
C GLN A 341 13.97 -13.09 -39.73
N VAL A 342 13.69 -11.81 -39.49
CA VAL A 342 12.71 -11.00 -40.20
C VAL A 342 13.39 -9.77 -40.79
N PRO A 343 12.88 -9.19 -41.89
CA PRO A 343 13.49 -8.01 -42.53
C PRO A 343 13.32 -6.73 -41.72
N SER A 344 12.22 -6.62 -40.95
CA SER A 344 11.96 -5.52 -40.03
C SER A 344 11.37 -6.05 -38.73
N PHE A 345 11.56 -5.31 -37.63
CA PHE A 345 11.12 -5.72 -36.31
C PHE A 345 10.45 -4.57 -35.55
N GLN A 346 9.26 -4.82 -35.02
CA GLN A 346 8.62 -3.96 -34.04
C GLN A 346 8.35 -4.79 -32.78
N GLY A 347 8.97 -4.40 -31.67
CA GLY A 347 8.94 -5.17 -30.44
C GLY A 347 7.75 -4.85 -29.54
N HIS A 348 7.57 -5.73 -28.56
CA HIS A 348 6.84 -5.44 -27.33
C HIS A 348 7.47 -6.22 -26.18
N GLU A 349 7.30 -5.73 -24.97
CA GLU A 349 7.74 -6.39 -23.73
C GLU A 349 6.60 -6.39 -22.72
N SER A 350 6.32 -7.55 -22.13
CA SER A 350 5.31 -7.69 -21.09
C SER A 350 5.97 -7.72 -19.72
N ILE A 351 5.49 -6.86 -18.83
CA ILE A 351 5.88 -6.82 -17.43
C ILE A 351 4.87 -7.62 -16.61
N TYR A 352 5.38 -8.37 -15.64
CA TYR A 352 4.62 -9.17 -14.71
C TYR A 352 4.92 -8.74 -13.28
N CYS A 353 3.98 -9.00 -12.37
CA CYS A 353 4.15 -8.74 -10.96
C CYS A 353 3.58 -9.85 -10.08
N THR A 354 4.04 -9.91 -8.84
CA THR A 354 3.49 -10.81 -7.80
C THR A 354 3.71 -10.19 -6.42
N ALA A 355 2.77 -10.41 -5.50
CA ALA A 355 2.88 -10.02 -4.10
C ALA A 355 3.56 -11.09 -3.23
N SER A 356 4.01 -12.21 -3.81
CA SER A 356 4.73 -13.27 -3.08
C SER A 356 6.03 -12.76 -2.47
N ARG A 357 6.29 -13.15 -1.22
CA ARG A 357 7.56 -12.88 -0.52
C ARG A 357 8.74 -13.62 -1.13
N THR A 358 8.48 -14.78 -1.72
CA THR A 358 9.46 -15.58 -2.45
C THR A 358 8.94 -15.70 -3.88
N PRO A 359 9.12 -14.65 -4.71
CA PRO A 359 8.60 -14.64 -6.07
C PRO A 359 9.16 -15.85 -6.83
N PRO A 360 8.31 -16.65 -7.50
CA PRO A 360 8.77 -17.83 -8.22
C PRO A 360 9.78 -17.49 -9.31
N ASP A 361 10.76 -18.36 -9.51
CA ASP A 361 11.73 -18.22 -10.61
C ASP A 361 11.14 -18.65 -11.96
N ARG A 362 9.97 -19.30 -11.96
CA ARG A 362 9.25 -19.76 -13.15
C ARG A 362 7.80 -19.27 -13.16
N TYR A 363 7.40 -18.75 -14.31
CA TYR A 363 6.02 -18.37 -14.61
C TYR A 363 5.12 -19.62 -14.64
N GLY A 364 4.05 -19.60 -13.83
CA GLY A 364 3.11 -20.70 -13.72
C GLY A 364 3.43 -21.73 -12.64
N ASP A 365 4.46 -21.52 -11.82
CA ASP A 365 4.67 -22.28 -10.57
C ASP A 365 3.73 -21.82 -9.45
N SER A 366 3.11 -20.66 -9.63
CA SER A 366 2.09 -20.09 -8.77
C SER A 366 1.08 -19.34 -9.61
N ASP A 367 -0.17 -19.31 -9.16
CA ASP A 367 -1.27 -18.58 -9.79
C ASP A 367 -1.27 -17.08 -9.43
N ASP A 368 -0.29 -16.63 -8.64
CA ASP A 368 -0.19 -15.24 -8.13
C ASP A 368 0.75 -14.33 -8.93
N ILE A 369 1.16 -14.76 -10.14
CA ILE A 369 1.90 -13.93 -11.09
C ILE A 369 0.92 -13.31 -12.08
N ASP A 370 0.68 -12.02 -11.92
CA ASP A 370 -0.22 -11.24 -12.76
C ASP A 370 0.53 -10.53 -13.90
N HIS A 371 -0.16 -10.38 -15.04
CA HIS A 371 0.29 -9.48 -16.10
C HIS A 371 0.03 -8.03 -15.68
N LEU A 372 1.07 -7.21 -15.66
CA LEU A 372 0.98 -5.80 -15.23
C LEU A 372 0.72 -4.86 -16.40
N CYS A 373 1.59 -4.90 -17.42
CA CYS A 373 1.47 -4.06 -18.61
C CYS A 373 2.25 -4.64 -19.80
N THR A 374 2.04 -4.08 -20.99
CA THR A 374 2.82 -4.42 -22.18
C THR A 374 3.31 -3.15 -22.87
N MET A 375 4.62 -2.92 -22.86
CA MET A 375 5.27 -1.84 -23.58
C MET A 375 5.38 -2.17 -25.06
N LYS A 376 4.75 -1.38 -25.92
CA LYS A 376 4.90 -1.51 -27.38
C LYS A 376 6.02 -0.60 -27.86
N TRP A 377 6.82 -1.09 -28.82
CA TRP A 377 7.88 -0.29 -29.39
C TRP A 377 7.29 0.72 -30.39
N ASP A 378 7.64 1.99 -30.24
CA ASP A 378 7.21 3.07 -31.13
C ASP A 378 7.99 3.11 -32.45
N LYS A 379 9.17 2.49 -32.46
CA LYS A 379 10.09 2.42 -33.60
C LYS A 379 10.11 1.04 -34.24
N ILE A 380 9.99 1.03 -35.57
CA ILE A 380 10.27 -0.15 -36.39
C ILE A 380 11.78 -0.17 -36.70
N ILE A 381 12.43 -1.28 -36.41
CA ILE A 381 13.86 -1.49 -36.66
C ILE A 381 14.04 -2.17 -38.01
N ASP A 382 14.87 -1.56 -38.86
CA ASP A 382 15.42 -2.21 -40.04
C ASP A 382 16.52 -3.19 -39.60
N VAL A 383 16.24 -4.48 -39.77
CA VAL A 383 17.09 -5.57 -39.28
C VAL A 383 18.39 -5.65 -40.07
N HIS A 384 18.46 -5.14 -41.30
CA HIS A 384 19.67 -5.13 -42.11
C HIS A 384 20.76 -4.21 -41.56
N THR A 385 20.38 -3.23 -40.74
CA THR A 385 21.30 -2.28 -40.10
C THR A 385 21.96 -2.84 -38.83
N LEU A 386 21.48 -3.98 -38.33
CA LEU A 386 21.95 -4.56 -37.07
C LEU A 386 23.30 -5.27 -37.23
N PRO A 387 24.16 -5.26 -36.19
CA PRO A 387 25.34 -6.11 -36.17
C PRO A 387 24.93 -7.59 -36.29
N LYS A 388 25.77 -8.41 -36.90
CA LYS A 388 25.52 -9.84 -37.01
C LYS A 388 26.30 -10.61 -35.96
N TRP A 389 25.66 -11.61 -35.39
CA TRP A 389 26.27 -12.63 -34.54
C TRP A 389 26.20 -13.97 -35.24
N THR A 390 27.30 -14.71 -35.24
CA THR A 390 27.37 -16.04 -35.84
C THR A 390 27.26 -17.09 -34.76
N ASN A 391 26.33 -18.03 -34.95
CA ASN A 391 26.13 -19.12 -34.01
C ASN A 391 27.22 -20.22 -34.15
N PRO A 392 27.24 -21.24 -33.27
CA PRO A 392 28.25 -22.29 -33.31
C PRO A 392 28.32 -23.10 -34.61
N VAL A 393 27.26 -23.09 -35.43
CA VAL A 393 27.19 -23.79 -36.73
C VAL A 393 27.40 -22.85 -37.91
N ALA A 394 28.06 -21.71 -37.69
CA ALA A 394 28.44 -20.73 -38.70
C ALA A 394 27.28 -20.02 -39.42
N VAL A 395 26.08 -20.00 -38.83
CA VAL A 395 24.94 -19.24 -39.35
C VAL A 395 24.88 -17.86 -38.70
N ALA A 396 24.83 -16.81 -39.51
CA ALA A 396 24.81 -15.42 -39.06
C ALA A 396 23.37 -14.91 -38.86
N TYR A 397 23.10 -14.35 -37.67
CA TYR A 397 21.85 -13.72 -37.31
C TYR A 397 22.05 -12.24 -36.96
N PRO A 398 21.20 -11.34 -37.47
CA PRO A 398 21.08 -9.98 -36.94
C PRO A 398 20.84 -9.99 -35.43
N ARG A 399 21.67 -9.27 -34.69
CA ARG A 399 21.66 -9.16 -33.23
C ARG A 399 21.09 -7.81 -32.81
N LEU A 400 19.99 -7.86 -32.08
CA LEU A 400 19.35 -6.71 -31.47
C LEU A 400 19.65 -6.70 -29.98
N ASP A 401 20.53 -5.80 -29.55
CA ASP A 401 20.78 -5.50 -28.14
C ASP A 401 19.89 -4.34 -27.70
N TYR A 402 19.15 -4.52 -26.61
CA TYR A 402 18.27 -3.50 -26.04
C TYR A 402 18.27 -3.61 -24.51
N HIS A 403 17.73 -2.60 -23.85
CA HIS A 403 17.64 -2.56 -22.40
C HIS A 403 16.20 -2.32 -21.98
N ILE A 404 15.78 -2.99 -20.91
CA ILE A 404 14.57 -2.61 -20.18
C ILE A 404 15.03 -1.93 -18.91
N LYS A 405 14.50 -0.73 -18.71
CA LYS A 405 14.77 0.12 -17.56
C LYS A 405 13.52 0.15 -16.70
N MET A 406 13.70 -0.15 -15.42
CA MET A 406 12.73 0.08 -14.36
C MET A 406 13.21 1.26 -13.52
N ASP A 407 12.46 2.36 -13.53
CA ASP A 407 12.69 3.51 -12.68
C ASP A 407 11.64 3.55 -11.56
N CYS A 408 12.10 3.49 -10.31
CA CYS A 408 11.26 3.61 -9.14
C CYS A 408 11.30 5.05 -8.64
N GLU A 409 10.21 5.79 -8.78
CA GLU A 409 10.11 7.16 -8.28
C GLU A 409 8.81 7.33 -7.49
N ASP A 410 8.92 7.59 -6.18
CA ASP A 410 7.82 8.16 -5.40
C ASP A 410 6.48 7.41 -5.38
N GLY A 411 6.47 6.09 -5.60
CA GLY A 411 5.24 5.29 -5.68
C GLY A 411 4.74 5.08 -7.11
N THR A 412 5.60 5.33 -8.10
CA THR A 412 5.41 4.90 -9.48
C THR A 412 6.61 4.07 -9.94
N VAL A 413 6.35 3.02 -10.71
CA VAL A 413 7.37 2.22 -11.39
C VAL A 413 7.21 2.50 -12.88
N ASN A 414 8.17 3.21 -13.45
CA ASN A 414 8.20 3.46 -14.87
C ASN A 414 9.02 2.37 -15.55
N PHE A 415 8.41 1.70 -16.53
CA PHE A 415 9.11 0.77 -17.39
C PHE A 415 9.34 1.42 -18.74
N SER A 416 10.58 1.36 -19.22
CA SER A 416 10.92 1.86 -20.55
C SER A 416 11.89 0.92 -21.25
N VAL A 417 11.74 0.85 -22.57
CA VAL A 417 12.61 0.08 -23.45
C VAL A 417 13.55 1.04 -24.18
N HIS A 418 14.85 0.75 -24.14
CA HIS A 418 15.90 1.57 -24.73
C HIS A 418 16.68 0.78 -25.76
N TYR A 419 16.89 1.37 -26.92
CA TYR A 419 17.67 0.84 -28.02
C TYR A 419 18.62 1.92 -28.57
N GLN A 420 19.91 1.60 -28.68
CA GLN A 420 20.96 2.55 -29.08
C GLN A 420 20.94 3.88 -28.29
N GLY A 421 20.67 3.80 -26.97
CA GLY A 421 20.59 4.96 -26.09
C GLY A 421 19.34 5.82 -26.26
N SER A 422 18.43 5.45 -27.16
CA SER A 422 17.14 6.13 -27.34
C SER A 422 16.02 5.30 -26.73
N LYS A 423 15.08 5.96 -26.05
CA LYS A 423 13.83 5.33 -25.59
C LYS A 423 12.97 5.00 -26.81
N VAL A 424 12.56 3.73 -26.95
CA VAL A 424 11.79 3.20 -28.09
C VAL A 424 10.46 2.57 -27.67
N GLY A 425 10.05 2.76 -26.41
CA GLY A 425 8.80 2.26 -25.85
C GLY A 425 8.77 2.57 -24.36
N GLU A 426 7.60 2.88 -23.83
CA GLU A 426 7.42 3.22 -22.43
C GLU A 426 6.00 2.88 -21.99
N GLU A 427 5.88 2.38 -20.78
CA GLU A 427 4.62 2.34 -20.05
C GLU A 427 4.90 2.83 -18.63
N GLU A 428 4.23 3.91 -18.25
CA GLU A 428 4.21 4.38 -16.87
C GLU A 428 3.17 3.56 -16.11
N VAL A 429 3.63 2.78 -15.14
CA VAL A 429 2.74 2.06 -14.23
C VAL A 429 2.85 2.72 -12.87
N GLU A 430 1.75 3.30 -12.40
CA GLU A 430 1.69 3.74 -11.01
C GLU A 430 1.60 2.49 -10.12
N VAL A 431 2.58 2.30 -9.24
CA VAL A 431 2.68 1.11 -8.40
C VAL A 431 3.17 1.52 -7.04
N GLN A 432 2.35 1.23 -6.03
CA GLN A 432 2.66 1.61 -4.66
C GLN A 432 3.85 0.80 -4.14
N PHE A 433 4.80 1.54 -3.63
CA PHE A 433 5.96 1.06 -2.91
C PHE A 433 5.77 1.16 -1.39
N ASN A 434 4.53 1.26 -0.94
CA ASN A 434 4.21 1.70 0.41
C ASN A 434 3.45 0.68 1.21
#